data_AF-A0A535KXU5-F1
#
_entry.id   AF-A0A535KXU5-F1
#
_cell.length_a   1.000
_cell.length_b   1.000
_cell.length_c   1.000
_cell.angle_alpha   90.00
_cell.angle_beta   90.00
_cell.angle_gamma   90.00
#
_symmetry.space_group_name_H-M   'P 1'
#
loop_
_entity.id
_entity.type
_entity.pdbx_description
1 polymer ?
#
loop_
_entity_poly.entity_id
_entity_poly.type
_entity_poly.pdbx_seq_one_letter_code
_entity_poly.pdbx_strand_id
1 'polypeptide(L)'
;MSERITAFACEDNGEPDGTNATLTSPISQDGRPERSNTYLIPARHGRAVRLDQGQHLKIINTYGTQVCDMWAFHAHSLREFLSMEHVRPWLNRMTPRIGDPLVTNRRRPILTLLEDTSPGIHDTTIASCDIYRYHTLGVEGYHDNCADNLRMALKAIKLRTPEVPSPFNLWMNTPYKPDGMIDWLPTVSKKGDYIVFRAELDCV
;
A
#
# COMPACT_ATOMS: atom_id res chain seq x y z
N MET A 1 -23.06 24.41 -14.61
CA MET A 1 -21.81 25.18 -14.46
C MET A 1 -21.75 25.65 -13.02
N SER A 2 -20.92 25.01 -12.20
CA SER A 2 -20.66 25.43 -10.81
C SER A 2 -19.14 25.54 -10.66
N GLU A 3 -18.68 26.76 -10.44
CA GLU A 3 -17.28 27.17 -10.30
C GLU A 3 -16.66 26.67 -8.98
N ARG A 4 -16.65 25.36 -8.71
CA ARG A 4 -16.08 24.78 -7.48
C ARG A 4 -14.99 23.73 -7.71
N ILE A 5 -14.21 23.84 -8.78
CA ILE A 5 -13.08 22.92 -9.06
C ILE A 5 -11.82 23.72 -9.45
N THR A 6 -11.42 24.74 -8.68
CA THR A 6 -10.28 25.61 -9.07
C THR A 6 -9.24 25.87 -7.98
N ALA A 7 -9.13 25.04 -6.92
CA ALA A 7 -8.09 25.25 -5.90
C ALA A 7 -7.22 24.04 -5.53
N PHE A 8 -7.37 22.87 -6.17
CA PHE A 8 -6.52 21.69 -5.89
C PHE A 8 -6.05 21.05 -7.19
N ALA A 9 -5.33 21.81 -8.01
CA ALA A 9 -4.47 21.21 -9.02
C ALA A 9 -3.16 20.86 -8.31
N CYS A 10 -3.07 19.67 -7.72
CA CYS A 10 -1.78 19.14 -7.31
C CYS A 10 -0.96 18.92 -8.60
N GLU A 11 -0.11 19.87 -8.97
CA GLU A 11 0.75 19.79 -10.16
C GLU A 11 1.78 18.66 -10.05
N ASP A 12 2.00 18.15 -8.84
CA ASP A 12 3.02 17.16 -8.52
C ASP A 12 2.47 16.04 -7.65
N ASN A 13 2.26 14.87 -8.26
CA ASN A 13 1.69 13.69 -7.61
C ASN A 13 2.54 13.13 -6.43
N GLY A 14 3.75 13.65 -6.21
CA GLY A 14 4.57 13.34 -5.03
C GLY A 14 4.30 14.24 -3.81
N GLU A 15 3.51 15.29 -3.96
CA GLU A 15 3.09 16.17 -2.86
C GLU A 15 1.73 15.71 -2.29
N PRO A 16 1.59 15.59 -0.95
CA PRO A 16 0.32 15.20 -0.37
C PRO A 16 -0.67 16.37 -0.41
N ASP A 17 -1.95 16.05 -0.60
CA ASP A 17 -3.04 17.02 -0.68
C ASP A 17 -3.42 17.59 0.70
N GLY A 18 -3.02 16.89 1.78
CA GLY A 18 -3.05 17.39 3.16
C GLY A 18 -2.05 16.67 4.06
N THR A 19 -2.21 16.82 5.38
CA THR A 19 -1.24 16.27 6.35
C THR A 19 -1.90 15.62 7.55
N ASN A 20 -1.29 14.54 8.03
CA ASN A 20 -1.57 13.93 9.33
C ASN A 20 -0.26 13.46 10.02
N ALA A 21 -0.36 12.74 11.14
CA ALA A 21 0.82 12.35 11.92
C ALA A 21 1.76 11.35 11.20
N THR A 22 1.40 10.86 10.01
CA THR A 22 2.28 10.02 9.18
C THR A 22 3.58 10.74 8.85
N LEU A 23 3.51 12.04 8.56
CA LEU A 23 4.67 12.84 8.18
C LEU A 23 5.68 13.03 9.32
N THR A 24 5.22 12.98 10.57
CA THR A 24 6.00 13.36 11.76
C THR A 24 6.29 12.20 12.70
N SER A 25 5.82 10.98 12.39
CA SER A 25 5.95 9.83 13.29
C SER A 25 6.45 8.58 12.55
N PRO A 26 7.62 8.62 11.90
CA PRO A 26 8.19 7.42 11.26
C PRO A 26 8.55 6.37 12.32
N ILE A 27 8.76 5.11 11.90
CA ILE A 27 9.18 4.03 12.82
C ILE A 27 10.60 4.24 13.37
N SER A 28 11.43 5.00 12.64
CA SER A 28 12.76 5.46 13.00
C SER A 28 13.16 6.59 12.04
N GLN A 29 14.26 7.30 12.31
CA GLN A 29 14.66 8.47 11.53
C GLN A 29 14.92 8.17 10.04
N ASP A 30 15.40 6.97 9.72
CA ASP A 30 15.73 6.55 8.36
C ASP A 30 14.79 5.45 7.81
N GLY A 31 13.81 5.02 8.62
CA GLY A 31 12.88 3.96 8.29
C GLY A 31 13.40 2.55 8.55
N ARG A 32 14.59 2.36 9.13
CA ARG A 32 15.07 1.02 9.53
C ARG A 32 14.43 0.58 10.84
N PRO A 33 13.75 -0.57 10.90
CA PRO A 33 13.20 -1.09 12.15
C PRO A 33 14.29 -1.74 13.01
N GLU A 34 14.07 -1.76 14.33
CA GLU A 34 14.78 -2.70 15.21
C GLU A 34 14.23 -4.11 14.95
N ARG A 35 15.14 -5.08 14.79
CA ARG A 35 14.75 -6.46 14.46
C ARG A 35 13.91 -7.07 15.58
N SER A 36 12.92 -7.86 15.18
CA SER A 36 12.01 -8.59 16.08
C SER A 36 11.18 -7.69 17.01
N ASN A 37 11.15 -6.38 16.78
CA ASN A 37 10.23 -5.47 17.45
C ASN A 37 8.92 -5.33 16.67
N THR A 38 7.82 -5.03 17.37
CA THR A 38 6.51 -4.81 16.76
C THR A 38 6.19 -3.32 16.76
N TYR A 39 5.86 -2.78 15.58
CA TYR A 39 5.49 -1.39 15.40
C TYR A 39 4.01 -1.28 15.04
N LEU A 40 3.29 -0.36 15.68
CA LEU A 40 1.91 -0.07 15.34
C LEU A 40 1.84 1.00 14.25
N ILE A 41 1.10 0.73 13.18
CA ILE A 41 0.61 1.75 12.26
C ILE A 41 -0.74 2.22 12.82
N PRO A 42 -0.86 3.46 13.32
CA PRO A 42 -2.14 3.94 13.85
C PRO A 42 -3.21 3.96 12.76
N ALA A 43 -4.48 3.81 13.15
CA ALA A 43 -5.59 3.91 12.21
C ALA A 43 -5.51 5.20 11.40
N ARG A 44 -5.79 5.11 10.09
CA ARG A 44 -5.75 6.24 9.13
C ARG A 44 -4.35 6.81 8.82
N HIS A 45 -3.28 6.15 9.25
CA HIS A 45 -1.90 6.61 9.02
C HIS A 45 -1.10 5.59 8.18
N GLY A 46 0.06 6.02 7.65
CA GLY A 46 1.03 5.16 6.96
C GLY A 46 2.40 5.12 7.65
N ARG A 47 3.25 4.16 7.30
CA ARG A 47 4.67 4.08 7.74
C ARG A 47 5.52 3.51 6.61
N ALA A 48 6.75 4.02 6.46
CA ALA A 48 7.74 3.47 5.54
C ALA A 48 8.75 2.63 6.32
N VAL A 49 9.13 1.47 5.76
CA VAL A 49 9.99 0.49 6.44
C VAL A 49 11.06 0.00 5.48
N ARG A 50 12.33 0.34 5.76
CA ARG A 50 13.47 -0.18 5.01
C ARG A 50 13.72 -1.64 5.36
N LEU A 51 13.94 -2.44 4.32
CA LEU A 51 14.32 -3.84 4.41
C LEU A 51 15.55 -4.06 3.53
N ASP A 52 16.56 -4.73 4.09
CA ASP A 52 17.65 -5.25 3.26
C ASP A 52 17.21 -6.59 2.64
N GLN A 53 17.80 -6.95 1.49
CA GLN A 53 17.53 -8.21 0.80
C GLN A 53 17.64 -9.41 1.78
N GLY A 54 16.66 -10.31 1.69
CA GLY A 54 16.53 -11.50 2.54
C GLY A 54 15.82 -11.26 3.87
N GLN A 55 15.56 -10.01 4.27
CA GLN A 55 14.78 -9.72 5.48
C GLN A 55 13.29 -10.01 5.28
N HIS A 56 12.60 -10.29 6.39
CA HIS A 56 11.17 -10.57 6.39
C HIS A 56 10.38 -9.43 7.02
N LEU A 57 9.25 -9.08 6.40
CA LEU A 57 8.26 -8.16 6.94
C LEU A 57 6.98 -8.92 7.26
N LYS A 58 6.55 -8.86 8.52
CA LYS A 58 5.27 -9.42 8.99
C LYS A 58 4.28 -8.29 9.24
N ILE A 59 3.13 -8.34 8.58
CA ILE A 59 2.05 -7.36 8.73
C ILE A 59 0.87 -8.08 9.39
N ILE A 60 0.38 -7.54 10.52
CA ILE A 60 -0.63 -8.18 11.37
C ILE A 60 -1.92 -7.34 11.36
N ASN A 61 -3.04 -7.95 11.01
CA ASN A 61 -4.37 -7.36 11.13
C ASN A 61 -4.83 -7.42 12.60
N THR A 62 -4.50 -6.39 13.36
CA THR A 62 -4.65 -6.36 14.83
C THR A 62 -6.08 -6.56 15.33
N TYR A 63 -7.07 -6.04 14.59
CA TYR A 63 -8.49 -6.14 14.93
C TYR A 63 -9.29 -7.05 13.99
N GLY A 64 -8.74 -7.37 12.82
CA GLY A 64 -9.24 -8.38 11.90
C GLY A 64 -10.02 -7.88 10.71
N THR A 65 -10.49 -6.63 10.71
CA THR A 65 -11.34 -6.09 9.64
C THR A 65 -10.70 -4.94 8.87
N GLN A 66 -9.43 -4.64 9.15
CA GLN A 66 -8.72 -3.53 8.52
C GLN A 66 -8.19 -3.94 7.14
N VAL A 67 -8.41 -3.11 6.13
CA VAL A 67 -7.69 -3.15 4.85
C VAL A 67 -6.39 -2.35 4.98
N CYS A 68 -5.30 -2.86 4.42
CA CYS A 68 -4.02 -2.16 4.42
C CYS A 68 -3.48 -2.06 3.00
N ASP A 69 -3.36 -0.85 2.47
CA ASP A 69 -2.66 -0.59 1.23
C ASP A 69 -1.15 -0.76 1.47
N MET A 70 -0.50 -1.57 0.64
CA MET A 70 0.94 -1.84 0.73
C MET A 70 1.63 -1.53 -0.59
N TRP A 71 2.82 -0.97 -0.49
CA TRP A 71 3.76 -0.75 -1.58
C TRP A 71 5.14 -1.28 -1.20
N ALA A 72 5.99 -1.46 -2.20
CA ALA A 72 7.43 -1.63 -1.99
C ALA A 72 8.19 -0.94 -3.12
N PHE A 73 9.23 -0.19 -2.77
CA PHE A 73 10.08 0.54 -3.71
C PHE A 73 11.51 0.05 -3.62
N HIS A 74 12.22 -0.04 -4.75
CA HIS A 74 13.64 -0.33 -4.76
C HIS A 74 14.42 0.76 -4.02
N ALA A 75 15.28 0.37 -3.08
CA ALA A 75 15.94 1.30 -2.15
C ALA A 75 16.78 2.40 -2.83
N HIS A 76 17.32 2.10 -4.01
CA HIS A 76 18.15 3.04 -4.80
C HIS A 76 17.40 3.79 -5.89
N SER A 77 16.12 3.49 -6.14
CA SER A 77 15.33 4.17 -7.17
C SER A 77 13.84 3.93 -6.96
N LEU A 78 13.13 4.92 -6.42
CA LEU A 78 11.68 4.85 -6.19
C LEU A 78 10.85 4.84 -7.49
N ARG A 79 11.50 4.97 -8.66
CA ARG A 79 10.90 4.72 -9.97
C ARG A 79 10.78 3.24 -10.31
N GLU A 80 11.41 2.38 -9.51
CA GLU A 80 11.23 0.94 -9.57
C GLU A 80 10.49 0.49 -8.32
N PHE A 81 9.30 -0.08 -8.51
CA PHE A 81 8.38 -0.39 -7.44
C PHE A 81 7.62 -1.68 -7.75
N LEU A 82 7.12 -2.33 -6.70
CA LEU A 82 6.14 -3.40 -6.77
C LEU A 82 4.94 -2.94 -7.60
N SER A 83 4.68 -3.61 -8.72
CA SER A 83 3.68 -3.18 -9.68
C SER A 83 2.64 -4.27 -9.94
N MET A 84 1.39 -4.01 -9.54
CA MET A 84 0.31 -5.00 -9.62
C MET A 84 -0.02 -5.39 -11.06
N GLU A 85 0.06 -4.45 -12.01
CA GLU A 85 -0.12 -4.72 -13.44
C GLU A 85 1.01 -5.54 -14.07
N HIS A 86 2.18 -5.62 -13.44
CA HIS A 86 3.25 -6.53 -13.84
C HIS A 86 3.18 -7.87 -13.10
N VAL A 87 2.73 -7.88 -11.83
CA VAL A 87 2.49 -9.10 -11.03
C VAL A 87 1.43 -9.99 -11.67
N ARG A 88 0.29 -9.43 -12.10
CA ARG A 88 -0.80 -10.22 -12.69
C ARG A 88 -0.38 -11.07 -13.91
N PRO A 89 0.27 -10.51 -14.95
CA PRO A 89 0.74 -11.31 -16.08
C PRO A 89 1.96 -12.19 -15.73
N TRP A 90 2.76 -11.83 -14.72
CA TRP A 90 3.84 -12.69 -14.23
C TRP A 90 3.30 -13.99 -13.62
N LEU A 91 2.24 -13.90 -12.82
CA LEU A 91 1.61 -15.04 -12.13
C LEU A 91 0.50 -15.70 -12.95
N ASN A 92 0.06 -15.08 -14.05
CA ASN A 92 -1.17 -15.41 -14.75
C ASN A 92 -2.38 -15.53 -13.80
N ARG A 93 -2.50 -14.59 -12.85
CA ARG A 93 -3.48 -14.61 -11.75
C ARG A 93 -3.75 -13.21 -11.22
N MET A 94 -4.97 -12.96 -10.76
CA MET A 94 -5.37 -11.65 -10.20
C MET A 94 -4.79 -11.38 -8.80
N THR A 95 -4.69 -12.38 -7.95
CA THR A 95 -4.25 -12.24 -6.55
C THR A 95 -3.09 -13.22 -6.28
N PRO A 96 -1.97 -12.77 -5.67
CA PRO A 96 -0.87 -13.63 -5.28
C PRO A 96 -1.27 -14.70 -4.25
N ARG A 97 -0.48 -15.79 -4.19
CA ARG A 97 -0.57 -16.88 -3.21
C ARG A 97 0.77 -17.10 -2.53
N ILE A 98 0.75 -17.84 -1.42
CA ILE A 98 1.96 -18.29 -0.74
C ILE A 98 2.92 -18.97 -1.72
N GLY A 99 4.18 -18.54 -1.71
CA GLY A 99 5.24 -18.95 -2.62
C GLY A 99 5.42 -18.08 -3.86
N ASP A 100 4.43 -17.23 -4.20
CA ASP A 100 4.51 -16.40 -5.40
C ASP A 100 5.51 -15.23 -5.22
N PRO A 101 6.35 -14.96 -6.23
CA PRO A 101 7.13 -13.73 -6.29
C PRO A 101 6.24 -12.57 -6.73
N LEU A 102 6.42 -11.43 -6.07
CA LEU A 102 5.85 -10.15 -6.45
C LEU A 102 6.92 -9.32 -7.15
N VAL A 103 6.66 -8.94 -8.40
CA VAL A 103 7.64 -8.31 -9.28
C VAL A 103 7.48 -6.79 -9.39
N THR A 104 8.59 -6.13 -9.71
CA THR A 104 8.58 -4.70 -10.00
C THR A 104 8.01 -4.40 -11.38
N ASN A 105 7.82 -3.11 -11.68
CA ASN A 105 7.61 -2.59 -13.04
C ASN A 105 8.75 -2.92 -14.03
N ARG A 106 9.86 -3.53 -13.58
CA ARG A 106 10.94 -4.08 -14.41
C ARG A 106 10.95 -5.61 -14.48
N ARG A 107 9.89 -6.26 -14.02
CA ARG A 107 9.68 -7.72 -14.09
C ARG A 107 10.77 -8.55 -13.40
N ARG A 108 11.30 -8.05 -12.28
CA ARG A 108 12.15 -8.83 -11.36
C ARG A 108 11.52 -8.87 -9.97
N PRO A 109 11.68 -9.95 -9.20
CA PRO A 109 11.13 -10.04 -7.85
C PRO A 109 11.66 -8.92 -6.96
N ILE A 110 10.75 -8.29 -6.21
CA ILE A 110 11.08 -7.36 -5.10
C ILE A 110 10.64 -7.93 -3.76
N LEU A 111 9.56 -8.70 -3.75
CA LEU A 111 9.10 -9.44 -2.58
C LEU A 111 8.72 -10.88 -2.98
N THR A 112 8.74 -11.81 -2.02
CA THR A 112 8.07 -13.11 -2.13
C THR A 112 7.08 -13.26 -0.99
N LEU A 113 5.84 -13.67 -1.30
CA LEU A 113 4.82 -13.96 -0.28
C LEU A 113 5.13 -15.31 0.39
N LEU A 114 5.46 -15.30 1.68
CA LEU A 114 5.86 -16.50 2.43
C LEU A 114 4.74 -17.12 3.24
N GLU A 115 3.88 -16.31 3.85
CA GLU A 115 2.79 -16.77 4.71
C GLU A 115 1.59 -15.84 4.54
N ASP A 116 0.39 -16.40 4.58
CA ASP A 116 -0.87 -15.68 4.77
C ASP A 116 -1.80 -16.58 5.58
N THR A 117 -2.19 -16.14 6.77
CA THR A 117 -3.09 -16.93 7.63
C THR A 117 -4.57 -16.67 7.35
N SER A 118 -4.88 -15.67 6.53
CA SER A 118 -6.24 -15.37 6.10
C SER A 118 -6.69 -16.33 4.99
N PRO A 119 -7.97 -16.26 4.56
CA PRO A 119 -8.43 -17.04 3.40
C PRO A 119 -7.80 -16.68 2.03
N GLY A 120 -6.79 -15.80 1.96
CA GLY A 120 -6.13 -15.42 0.71
C GLY A 120 -6.87 -14.39 -0.12
N ILE A 121 -7.76 -13.60 0.49
CA ILE A 121 -8.56 -12.58 -0.19
C ILE A 121 -7.90 -11.22 -0.05
N HIS A 122 -7.35 -10.74 -1.16
CA HIS A 122 -6.70 -9.44 -1.30
C HIS A 122 -7.02 -8.87 -2.68
N ASP A 123 -6.92 -7.55 -2.81
CA ASP A 123 -7.16 -6.86 -4.07
C ASP A 123 -5.86 -6.28 -4.66
N THR A 124 -5.75 -6.33 -5.99
CA THR A 124 -4.59 -5.79 -6.73
C THR A 124 -5.00 -4.76 -7.77
N THR A 125 -6.25 -4.30 -7.75
CA THR A 125 -6.87 -3.63 -8.90
C THR A 125 -7.49 -2.29 -8.59
N ILE A 126 -7.89 -2.08 -7.34
CA ILE A 126 -8.47 -0.83 -6.88
C ILE A 126 -7.34 0.11 -6.49
N ALA A 127 -7.38 1.33 -7.05
CA ALA A 127 -6.46 2.39 -6.66
C ALA A 127 -6.59 2.70 -5.16
N SER A 128 -5.49 3.15 -4.55
CA SER A 128 -5.52 3.66 -3.17
C SER A 128 -6.51 4.80 -3.05
N CYS A 129 -7.19 4.91 -1.90
CA CYS A 129 -8.05 6.07 -1.68
C CYS A 129 -7.24 7.38 -1.68
N ASP A 130 -7.86 8.45 -2.18
CA ASP A 130 -7.29 9.79 -2.32
C ASP A 130 -8.35 10.86 -1.98
N ILE A 131 -7.95 12.13 -1.96
CA ILE A 131 -8.86 13.24 -1.62
C ILE A 131 -10.05 13.32 -2.59
N TYR A 132 -9.83 13.06 -3.88
CA TYR A 132 -10.85 13.13 -4.92
C TYR A 132 -11.91 12.03 -4.77
N ARG A 133 -11.51 10.84 -4.32
CA ARG A 133 -12.41 9.74 -3.96
C ARG A 133 -13.35 10.18 -2.85
N TYR A 134 -12.83 10.84 -1.80
CA TYR A 134 -13.66 11.31 -0.69
C TYR A 134 -14.59 12.44 -1.09
N HIS A 135 -14.16 13.38 -1.93
CA HIS A 135 -15.03 14.43 -2.48
C HIS A 135 -16.16 13.84 -3.33
N THR A 136 -15.87 12.81 -4.14
CA THR A 136 -16.88 12.09 -4.92
C THR A 136 -17.90 11.39 -4.03
N LEU A 137 -17.50 10.99 -2.81
CA LEU A 137 -18.38 10.41 -1.80
C LEU A 137 -19.11 11.46 -0.95
N GLY A 138 -18.97 12.75 -1.26
CA GLY A 138 -19.66 13.84 -0.59
C GLY A 138 -18.97 14.36 0.68
N VAL A 139 -17.70 13.99 0.92
CA VAL A 139 -16.93 14.53 2.04
C VAL A 139 -16.46 15.95 1.70
N GLU A 140 -16.74 16.89 2.60
CA GLU A 140 -16.24 18.27 2.51
C GLU A 140 -14.88 18.41 3.23
N GLY A 141 -13.98 19.19 2.66
CA GLY A 141 -12.65 19.46 3.25
C GLY A 141 -11.67 18.30 3.10
N TYR A 142 -10.69 18.24 4.01
CA TYR A 142 -9.65 17.20 4.01
C TYR A 142 -10.14 15.91 4.66
N HIS A 143 -9.76 14.78 4.09
CA HIS A 143 -9.95 13.47 4.68
C HIS A 143 -8.67 12.63 4.51
N ASP A 144 -8.20 12.02 5.60
CA ASP A 144 -7.05 11.11 5.56
C ASP A 144 -7.25 10.03 4.50
N ASN A 145 -6.22 9.77 3.71
CA ASN A 145 -6.31 8.89 2.57
C ASN A 145 -4.97 8.17 2.36
N CYS A 146 -5.02 7.02 1.69
CA CYS A 146 -3.87 6.13 1.53
C CYS A 146 -2.79 6.73 0.61
N ALA A 147 -3.18 7.47 -0.43
CA ALA A 147 -2.24 8.16 -1.31
C ALA A 147 -1.39 9.19 -0.56
N ASP A 148 -2.00 10.03 0.28
CA ASP A 148 -1.26 10.97 1.13
C ASP A 148 -0.43 10.27 2.19
N ASN A 149 -0.96 9.20 2.79
CA ASN A 149 -0.21 8.40 3.75
C ASN A 149 1.07 7.81 3.13
N LEU A 150 1.03 7.33 1.88
CA LEU A 150 2.21 6.89 1.15
C LEU A 150 3.22 8.04 0.99
N ARG A 151 2.77 9.17 0.44
CA ARG A 151 3.63 10.35 0.18
C ARG A 151 4.29 10.83 1.46
N MET A 152 3.51 10.99 2.52
CA MET A 152 3.98 11.44 3.83
C MET A 152 4.93 10.43 4.48
N ALA A 153 4.65 9.12 4.38
CA ALA A 153 5.49 8.10 5.00
C ALA A 153 6.90 8.07 4.39
N LEU A 154 6.99 8.21 3.06
CA LEU A 154 8.27 8.34 2.37
C LEU A 154 8.97 9.64 2.77
N LYS A 155 8.25 10.77 2.78
CA LYS A 155 8.81 12.08 3.19
C LYS A 155 9.35 12.08 4.62
N ALA A 156 8.68 11.39 5.54
CA ALA A 156 9.10 11.27 6.94
C ALA A 156 10.50 10.66 7.08
N ILE A 157 10.93 9.83 6.12
CA ILE A 157 12.28 9.23 6.05
C ILE A 157 13.14 9.85 4.94
N LYS A 158 12.80 11.09 4.53
CA LYS A 158 13.51 11.89 3.52
C LYS A 158 13.55 11.25 2.12
N LEU A 159 12.53 10.45 1.79
CA LEU A 159 12.30 9.90 0.46
C LEU A 159 11.12 10.57 -0.24
N ARG A 160 11.07 10.42 -1.56
CA ARG A 160 10.00 10.97 -2.39
C ARG A 160 9.81 10.11 -3.64
N THR A 161 8.59 9.65 -3.88
CA THR A 161 8.19 8.98 -5.12
C THR A 161 7.56 10.00 -6.08
N PRO A 162 7.80 9.92 -7.40
CA PRO A 162 7.16 10.79 -8.38
C PRO A 162 5.69 10.43 -8.66
N GLU A 163 5.25 9.24 -8.24
CA GLU A 163 3.91 8.74 -8.49
C GLU A 163 3.42 7.84 -7.34
N VAL A 164 2.10 7.60 -7.33
CA VAL A 164 1.43 6.65 -6.43
C VAL A 164 1.10 5.40 -7.25
N PRO A 165 1.85 4.30 -7.13
CA PRO A 165 1.53 3.05 -7.83
C PRO A 165 0.21 2.45 -7.34
N SER A 166 -0.37 1.52 -8.11
CA SER A 166 -1.48 0.70 -7.60
C SER A 166 -1.03 -0.06 -6.35
N PRO A 167 -1.73 0.08 -5.20
CA PRO A 167 -1.39 -0.67 -4.00
C PRO A 167 -1.63 -2.16 -4.17
N PHE A 168 -0.96 -2.95 -3.34
CA PHE A 168 -1.47 -4.26 -2.96
C PHE A 168 -2.40 -4.07 -1.75
N ASN A 169 -3.71 -4.19 -1.96
CA ASN A 169 -4.73 -3.96 -0.93
C ASN A 169 -4.91 -5.23 -0.08
N LEU A 170 -4.14 -5.34 0.99
CA LEU A 170 -4.18 -6.48 1.91
C LEU A 170 -5.55 -6.59 2.57
N TRP A 171 -6.09 -7.81 2.56
CA TRP A 171 -7.40 -8.21 3.10
C TRP A 171 -8.64 -7.57 2.46
N MET A 172 -8.48 -6.73 1.44
CA MET A 172 -9.60 -6.12 0.71
C MET A 172 -10.36 -7.16 -0.10
N ASN A 173 -11.70 -7.15 0.03
CA ASN A 173 -12.59 -8.10 -0.62
C ASN A 173 -13.43 -7.40 -1.69
N THR A 174 -12.85 -7.30 -2.90
CA THR A 174 -13.50 -6.68 -4.07
C THR A 174 -13.48 -7.60 -5.29
N PRO A 175 -14.28 -8.68 -5.30
CA PRO A 175 -14.24 -9.66 -6.38
C PRO A 175 -14.79 -9.11 -7.69
N TYR A 176 -14.17 -9.55 -8.78
CA TYR A 176 -14.68 -9.35 -10.15
C TYR A 176 -15.76 -10.37 -10.47
N LYS A 177 -16.90 -9.90 -10.94
CA LYS A 177 -18.00 -10.73 -11.42
C LYS A 177 -17.82 -11.11 -12.89
N PRO A 178 -18.46 -12.21 -13.35
CA PRO A 178 -18.45 -12.59 -14.76
C PRO A 178 -19.02 -11.54 -15.72
N ASP A 179 -19.87 -10.63 -15.23
CA ASP A 179 -20.43 -9.52 -16.00
C ASP A 179 -19.52 -8.27 -16.05
N GLY A 180 -18.34 -8.34 -15.44
CA GLY A 180 -17.37 -7.25 -15.38
C GLY A 180 -17.58 -6.26 -14.22
N MET A 181 -18.58 -6.47 -13.37
CA MET A 181 -18.82 -5.63 -12.20
C MET A 181 -17.86 -5.96 -11.06
N ILE A 182 -17.64 -4.98 -10.17
CA ILE A 182 -16.85 -5.12 -8.94
C ILE A 182 -17.81 -5.01 -7.76
N ASP A 183 -17.80 -5.99 -6.87
CA ASP A 183 -18.50 -5.90 -5.59
C ASP A 183 -17.61 -5.30 -4.51
N TRP A 184 -18.20 -4.57 -3.58
CA TRP A 184 -17.53 -4.05 -2.39
C TRP A 184 -18.05 -4.80 -1.17
N LEU A 185 -17.32 -5.84 -0.74
CA LEU A 185 -17.74 -6.74 0.33
C LEU A 185 -16.93 -6.50 1.62
N PRO A 186 -17.46 -6.90 2.78
CA PRO A 186 -16.67 -6.94 4.01
C PRO A 186 -15.42 -7.82 3.86
N THR A 187 -14.35 -7.46 4.56
CA THR A 187 -13.15 -8.29 4.69
C THR A 187 -13.51 -9.65 5.30
N VAL A 188 -12.81 -10.71 4.90
CA VAL A 188 -12.97 -12.06 5.48
C VAL A 188 -11.84 -12.47 6.43
N SER A 189 -10.89 -11.56 6.68
CA SER A 189 -9.84 -11.71 7.67
C SER A 189 -10.38 -11.72 9.10
N LYS A 190 -9.57 -12.22 10.03
CA LYS A 190 -9.85 -12.33 11.46
C LYS A 190 -8.80 -11.60 12.28
N LYS A 191 -9.15 -11.33 13.54
CA LYS A 191 -8.23 -10.73 14.51
C LYS A 191 -6.94 -11.55 14.59
N GLY A 192 -5.81 -10.88 14.36
CA GLY A 192 -4.49 -11.49 14.41
C GLY A 192 -4.06 -12.21 13.14
N ASP A 193 -4.88 -12.21 12.08
CA ASP A 193 -4.42 -12.68 10.77
C ASP A 193 -3.20 -11.87 10.34
N TYR A 194 -2.25 -12.54 9.69
CA TYR A 194 -1.02 -11.91 9.27
C TYR A 194 -0.57 -12.40 7.91
N ILE A 195 0.27 -11.59 7.28
CA ILE A 195 0.95 -11.88 6.04
C ILE A 195 2.46 -11.64 6.22
N VAL A 196 3.29 -12.48 5.59
CA VAL A 196 4.76 -12.37 5.66
C VAL A 196 5.35 -12.28 4.28
N PHE A 197 6.20 -11.29 4.05
CA PHE A 197 6.97 -11.13 2.82
C PHE A 197 8.46 -11.26 3.10
N ARG A 198 9.21 -11.85 2.15
CA ARG A 198 10.67 -11.73 2.09
C ARG A 198 11.06 -10.67 1.06
N ALA A 199 11.97 -9.79 1.41
CA ALA A 199 12.58 -8.85 0.48
C ALA A 199 13.54 -9.59 -0.47
N GLU A 200 13.31 -9.46 -1.77
CA GLU A 200 14.19 -10.03 -2.81
C GLU A 200 15.22 -9.00 -3.32
N LEU A 201 15.03 -7.73 -2.96
CA LEU A 201 15.93 -6.61 -3.21
C LEU A 201 15.95 -5.74 -1.95
N ASP A 202 16.98 -4.91 -1.77
CA ASP A 202 16.91 -3.81 -0.81
C ASP A 202 15.74 -2.90 -1.20
N CYS A 203 14.81 -2.71 -0.26
CA CYS A 203 13.57 -1.99 -0.53
C CYS A 203 13.11 -1.13 0.65
N VAL A 204 12.08 -0.34 0.39
CA VAL A 204 11.33 0.46 1.38
C VAL A 204 9.84 0.30 1.18
#